data_AF-A0A8C2N2W6-F1
#
_entry.id   AF-A0A8C2N2W6-F1
#
_cell.length_a   1.000
_cell.length_b   1.000
_cell.length_c   1.000
_cell.angle_alpha   90.00
_cell.angle_beta   90.00
_cell.angle_gamma   90.00
#
_symmetry.space_group_name_H-M   'P 1'
#
loop_
_entity.id
_entity.type
_entity.pdbx_description
1 polymer ?
#
loop_
_entity_poly.entity_id
_entity_poly.type
_entity_poly.pdbx_seq_one_letter_code
_entity_poly.pdbx_strand_id
1 'polypeptide(L)'
;MVKLDLPSGWAATLTMKVSSFSGYKIYPGHGRYYTRTKGKIFRFLKAKFEPINWTVFYRRKHKKGQSEEIHKKRTHRVVKFQRAVTGASLADIMAERNQKPEVRKAQREQAIWAAKEAKPAKQASKKTAMPAAKAPTEAAPKQKTVKPVKVSAPRVGGKRQLGRSEFRIKFYLMRKKERKKERKEGRKEGRKEGRKEGRKEGGNLKIHNMTWL
;
A
#
# COMPACT_ATOMS: atom_id res chain seq x y z
N MET A 1 18.70 -52.80 -34.99
CA MET A 1 19.37 -52.49 -33.70
C MET A 1 18.76 -51.19 -33.18
N VAL A 2 17.72 -51.28 -32.36
CA VAL A 2 16.96 -50.10 -31.88
C VAL A 2 17.76 -49.43 -30.78
N LYS A 3 18.19 -48.20 -31.01
CA LYS A 3 18.90 -47.37 -30.02
C LYS A 3 17.84 -46.82 -29.05
N LEU A 4 17.78 -47.36 -27.84
CA LEU A 4 16.95 -46.83 -26.76
C LEU A 4 17.65 -45.58 -26.22
N ASP A 5 17.16 -44.41 -26.61
CA ASP A 5 17.49 -43.13 -25.97
C ASP A 5 16.83 -43.07 -24.60
N LEU A 6 17.61 -43.37 -23.55
CA LEU A 6 17.21 -43.15 -22.17
C LEU A 6 17.25 -41.63 -21.86
N PRO A 7 16.15 -41.03 -21.38
CA PRO A 7 16.12 -39.60 -21.07
C PRO A 7 17.08 -39.27 -19.93
N SER A 8 17.95 -38.29 -20.16
CA SER A 8 18.97 -37.73 -19.26
C SER A 8 18.42 -37.03 -18.00
N GLY A 9 17.23 -37.40 -17.54
CA GLY A 9 16.53 -36.83 -16.38
C GLY A 9 16.67 -37.61 -15.07
N TRP A 10 17.38 -38.74 -15.08
CA TRP A 10 17.49 -39.64 -13.91
C TRP A 10 18.89 -39.60 -13.26
N ALA A 11 19.65 -38.52 -13.46
CA ALA A 11 20.80 -38.24 -12.62
C ALA A 11 20.28 -37.72 -11.28
N ALA A 12 20.23 -38.58 -10.25
CA ALA A 12 20.04 -38.16 -8.87
C ALA A 12 21.24 -37.27 -8.46
N THR A 13 21.15 -35.97 -8.73
CA THR A 13 22.20 -35.03 -8.36
C THR A 13 22.33 -35.04 -6.84
N LEU A 14 23.53 -35.36 -6.35
CA LEU A 14 23.82 -35.45 -4.93
C LEU A 14 23.69 -34.04 -4.32
N THR A 15 22.52 -33.73 -3.76
CA THR A 15 22.22 -32.38 -3.26
C THR A 15 22.94 -32.10 -1.95
N MET A 16 23.82 -31.11 -1.98
CA MET A 16 24.54 -30.65 -0.79
C MET A 16 23.62 -29.77 0.06
N LYS A 17 23.42 -30.16 1.32
CA LYS A 17 22.51 -29.46 2.24
C LYS A 17 23.31 -28.50 3.12
N VAL A 18 22.63 -27.63 3.87
CA VAL A 18 23.28 -26.68 4.79
C VAL A 18 22.86 -26.96 6.23
N SER A 19 23.84 -26.93 7.13
CA SER A 19 23.65 -27.04 8.58
C SER A 19 22.88 -25.83 9.12
N SER A 20 21.80 -26.08 9.86
CA SER A 20 20.95 -25.05 10.44
C SER A 20 21.64 -24.24 11.53
N PHE A 21 22.63 -24.83 12.22
CA PHE A 21 23.36 -24.16 13.30
C PHE A 21 24.59 -23.43 12.78
N SER A 22 25.50 -24.17 12.14
CA SER A 22 26.82 -23.65 11.80
C SER A 22 26.88 -22.99 10.43
N GLY A 23 25.91 -23.25 9.54
CA GLY A 23 25.86 -22.73 8.17
C GLY A 23 26.83 -23.39 7.20
N TYR A 24 27.50 -24.47 7.60
CA TYR A 24 28.39 -25.25 6.73
C TYR A 24 27.62 -26.22 5.84
N LYS A 25 28.24 -26.58 4.72
CA LYS A 25 27.76 -27.58 3.77
C LYS A 25 27.78 -28.98 4.43
N ILE A 26 26.68 -29.72 4.27
CA ILE A 26 26.50 -31.10 4.70
C ILE A 26 26.47 -31.93 3.42
N TYR A 27 27.49 -32.77 3.27
CA TYR A 27 27.53 -33.75 2.19
C TYR A 27 26.59 -34.92 2.49
N PRO A 28 26.05 -35.57 1.45
CA PRO A 28 25.25 -36.77 1.60
C PRO A 28 25.99 -37.85 2.42
N GLY A 29 25.26 -38.58 3.25
CA GLY A 29 25.82 -39.51 4.24
C GLY A 29 26.32 -38.88 5.55
N HIS A 30 26.31 -37.55 5.69
CA HIS A 30 26.78 -36.87 6.91
C HIS A 30 25.67 -36.18 7.68
N GLY A 31 25.87 -36.07 8.99
CA GLY A 31 24.99 -35.31 9.88
C GLY A 31 23.72 -36.05 10.29
N ARG A 32 22.81 -35.32 10.93
CA ARG A 32 21.54 -35.84 11.44
C ARG A 32 20.40 -34.84 11.18
N TYR A 33 19.19 -35.37 11.04
CA TYR A 33 17.96 -34.60 10.97
C TYR A 33 17.29 -34.59 12.33
N TYR A 34 16.87 -33.41 12.77
CA TYR A 34 16.06 -33.24 13.97
C TYR A 34 14.74 -32.61 13.58
N THR A 35 13.66 -33.37 13.72
CA THR A 35 12.30 -32.89 13.54
C THR A 35 11.76 -32.40 14.87
N ARG A 36 11.48 -31.10 14.97
CA ARG A 36 10.78 -30.54 16.14
C ARG A 36 9.30 -30.88 16.07
N THR A 37 8.62 -30.98 17.21
CA THR A 37 7.18 -31.27 17.33
C THR A 37 6.28 -30.41 16.44
N LYS A 38 6.67 -29.15 16.18
CA LYS A 38 5.96 -28.23 15.27
C LYS A 38 6.29 -28.45 13.77
N GLY A 39 6.79 -29.63 13.38
CA GLY A 39 7.12 -30.00 12.00
C GLY A 39 8.37 -29.35 11.39
N LYS A 40 9.12 -28.54 12.14
CA LYS A 40 10.34 -27.90 11.62
C LYS A 40 11.50 -28.89 11.60
N ILE A 41 12.09 -29.09 10.41
CA ILE A 41 13.26 -29.95 10.21
C ILE A 41 14.54 -29.14 10.34
N PHE A 42 15.39 -29.51 11.28
CA PHE A 42 16.74 -28.98 11.44
C PHE A 42 17.77 -29.99 10.95
N ARG A 43 18.81 -29.50 10.31
CA ARG A 43 19.92 -30.30 9.79
C ARG A 43 21.18 -29.96 10.56
N PHE A 44 21.84 -30.95 11.15
CA PHE A 44 23.05 -30.74 11.93
C PHE A 44 24.20 -31.57 11.35
N LEU A 45 25.38 -30.95 11.24
CA LEU A 45 26.59 -31.64 10.80
C LEU A 45 27.20 -32.49 11.92
N LYS A 46 27.25 -31.95 13.14
CA LYS A 46 27.80 -32.61 14.35
C LYS A 46 26.73 -32.67 15.45
N ALA A 47 26.89 -33.62 16.38
CA ALA A 47 25.97 -33.81 17.51
C ALA A 47 26.18 -32.79 18.64
N LYS A 48 27.43 -32.35 18.90
CA LYS A 48 27.75 -31.40 19.95
C LYS A 48 27.71 -29.96 19.43
N PHE A 49 27.15 -29.07 20.24
CA PHE A 49 27.16 -27.63 20.01
C PHE A 49 28.39 -27.00 20.67
N GLU A 50 29.44 -26.80 19.88
CA GLU A 50 30.64 -26.05 20.27
C GLU A 50 30.33 -24.53 20.34
N PRO A 51 31.18 -23.72 21.02
CA PRO A 51 30.98 -22.28 21.18
C PRO A 51 30.75 -21.55 19.84
N ILE A 52 29.81 -20.60 19.83
CA ILE A 52 29.16 -20.05 18.62
C ILE A 52 30.10 -19.20 17.73
N ASN A 53 31.27 -18.84 18.22
CA ASN A 53 32.16 -17.83 17.60
C ASN A 53 32.64 -18.20 16.18
N TRP A 54 32.74 -19.48 15.85
CA TRP A 54 33.19 -19.97 14.54
C TRP A 54 32.06 -20.15 13.50
N THR A 55 30.79 -19.98 13.92
CA THR A 55 29.64 -20.20 13.03
C THR A 55 29.55 -19.13 11.93
N VAL A 56 29.04 -19.51 10.76
CA VAL A 56 28.81 -18.57 9.65
C VAL A 56 27.86 -17.44 10.09
N PHE A 57 26.87 -17.75 10.93
CA PHE A 57 25.94 -16.77 11.48
C PHE A 57 26.66 -15.72 12.34
N TYR A 58 27.53 -16.16 13.27
CA TYR A 58 28.30 -15.26 14.10
C TYR A 58 29.20 -14.35 13.25
N ARG A 59 29.87 -14.92 12.23
CA ARG A 59 30.71 -14.16 11.31
C ARG A 59 29.91 -13.10 10.54
N ARG A 60 28.71 -13.42 10.05
CA ARG A 60 27.81 -12.45 9.40
C ARG A 60 27.36 -11.31 10.33
N LYS A 61 26.95 -11.63 11.57
CA LYS A 61 26.51 -10.64 12.56
C LYS A 61 27.64 -9.66 12.93
N HIS A 62 28.84 -10.19 13.11
CA HIS A 62 30.01 -9.42 13.52
C HIS A 62 30.86 -8.94 12.33
N LYS A 63 30.35 -9.07 11.10
CA LYS A 63 31.01 -8.63 9.86
C LYS A 63 32.45 -9.13 9.75
N LYS A 64 32.67 -10.38 10.20
CA LYS A 64 33.95 -11.06 10.10
C LYS A 64 34.05 -11.76 8.73
N GLY A 65 35.10 -11.47 7.99
CA GLY A 65 35.37 -12.05 6.67
C GLY A 65 34.98 -11.11 5.53
N GLN A 66 35.34 -11.53 4.31
CA GLN A 66 34.98 -10.86 3.07
C GLN A 66 33.47 -11.06 2.81
N SER A 67 32.66 -10.04 3.05
CA SER A 67 31.40 -9.94 2.32
C SER A 67 31.80 -9.55 0.91
N GLU A 68 31.71 -10.46 -0.06
CA GLU A 68 31.61 -10.08 -1.48
C GLU A 68 30.72 -8.86 -1.52
N GLU A 69 31.20 -7.75 -2.09
CA GLU A 69 30.50 -6.49 -2.11
C GLU A 69 29.13 -6.70 -2.72
N ILE A 70 28.14 -6.98 -1.86
CA ILE A 70 26.74 -6.91 -2.22
C ILE A 70 26.49 -5.41 -2.28
N HIS A 71 26.96 -4.80 -3.37
CA HIS A 71 26.42 -3.55 -3.83
C HIS A 71 24.92 -3.79 -3.86
N LYS A 72 24.21 -3.16 -2.92
CA LYS A 72 22.75 -3.15 -2.94
C LYS A 72 22.39 -2.55 -4.29
N LYS A 73 22.09 -3.40 -5.27
CA LYS A 73 21.73 -2.96 -6.61
C LYS A 73 20.53 -2.04 -6.43
N ARG A 74 20.79 -0.76 -6.64
CA ARG A 74 19.83 0.31 -6.49
C ARG A 74 18.66 -0.04 -7.41
N THR A 75 17.45 -0.10 -6.85
CA THR A 75 16.24 -0.47 -7.60
C THR A 75 16.07 0.42 -8.82
N HIS A 76 16.01 -0.19 -10.00
CA HIS A 76 15.74 0.52 -11.24
C HIS A 76 14.28 1.02 -11.24
N ARG A 77 14.07 2.32 -11.44
CA ARG A 77 12.72 2.89 -11.61
C ARG A 77 12.41 2.98 -13.09
N VAL A 78 11.48 2.16 -13.56
CA VAL A 78 10.98 2.24 -14.93
C VAL A 78 9.67 3.02 -14.91
N VAL A 79 9.61 4.15 -15.59
CA VAL A 79 8.36 4.85 -15.88
C VAL A 79 8.12 4.78 -17.38
N LYS A 80 7.09 4.05 -17.80
CA LYS A 80 6.68 3.95 -19.21
C LYS A 80 5.37 4.69 -19.40
N PHE A 81 5.33 5.61 -20.36
CA PHE A 81 4.09 6.05 -21.00
C PHE A 81 4.34 6.22 -22.48
N GLN A 82 3.55 5.52 -23.29
CA GLN A 82 2.80 5.97 -24.46
C GLN A 82 2.10 4.70 -24.97
N ARG A 83 0.77 4.67 -24.92
CA ARG A 83 -0.06 3.59 -25.46
C ARG A 83 -0.87 4.16 -26.62
N ALA A 84 -0.97 3.43 -27.72
CA ALA A 84 -1.85 3.80 -28.83
C ALA A 84 -3.30 3.81 -28.33
N VAL A 85 -4.03 4.87 -28.65
CA VAL A 85 -5.47 4.96 -28.42
C VAL A 85 -6.13 4.88 -29.78
N THR A 86 -6.88 3.82 -30.05
CA THR A 86 -7.64 3.68 -31.29
C THR A 86 -8.71 4.77 -31.33
N GLY A 87 -8.70 5.63 -32.34
CA GLY A 87 -9.69 6.71 -32.54
C GLY A 87 -9.22 8.12 -32.18
N ALA A 88 -7.99 8.32 -31.70
CA ALA A 88 -7.38 9.65 -31.57
C ALA A 88 -5.87 9.57 -31.83
N SER A 89 -5.34 10.46 -32.65
CA SER A 89 -3.90 10.47 -32.91
C SER A 89 -3.13 10.94 -31.67
N LEU A 90 -1.85 10.55 -31.55
CA LEU A 90 -1.01 11.00 -30.45
C LEU A 90 -0.86 12.54 -30.42
N ALA A 91 -0.92 13.18 -31.59
CA ALA A 91 -0.83 14.62 -31.76
C ALA A 91 -2.05 15.34 -31.17
N ASP A 92 -3.27 14.85 -31.46
CA ASP A 92 -4.51 15.44 -30.96
C ASP A 92 -4.58 15.38 -29.42
N ILE A 93 -4.14 14.26 -28.84
CA ILE A 93 -4.09 14.05 -27.39
C ILE A 93 -3.10 15.02 -26.73
N MET A 94 -1.96 15.29 -27.36
CA MET A 94 -0.98 16.26 -26.86
C MET A 94 -1.48 17.70 -26.98
N ALA A 95 -2.14 18.04 -28.09
CA ALA A 95 -2.73 19.35 -28.30
C ALA A 95 -3.80 19.66 -27.24
N GLU A 96 -4.74 18.75 -27.00
CA GLU A 96 -5.79 18.89 -25.97
C GLU A 96 -5.19 18.98 -24.54
N ARG A 97 -4.16 18.17 -24.25
CA ARG A 97 -3.43 18.20 -22.97
C ARG A 97 -2.63 19.47 -22.75
N ASN A 98 -2.19 20.14 -23.80
CA ASN A 98 -1.38 21.36 -23.70
C ASN A 98 -2.21 22.64 -23.83
N GLN A 99 -3.54 22.54 -23.99
CA GLN A 99 -4.41 23.71 -23.93
C GLN A 99 -4.25 24.47 -22.60
N LYS A 100 -4.10 25.79 -22.71
CA LYS A 100 -3.95 26.68 -21.57
C LYS A 100 -5.18 26.57 -20.65
N PRO A 101 -5.01 26.69 -19.32
CA PRO A 101 -6.11 26.56 -18.37
C PRO A 101 -7.23 27.59 -18.59
N GLU A 102 -6.93 28.73 -19.21
CA GLU A 102 -7.92 29.75 -19.58
C GLU A 102 -8.90 29.25 -20.63
N VAL A 103 -8.41 28.60 -21.70
CA VAL A 103 -9.25 27.99 -22.75
C VAL A 103 -10.15 26.91 -22.15
N ARG A 104 -9.61 26.09 -21.23
CA ARG A 104 -10.41 25.08 -20.52
C ARG A 104 -11.47 25.68 -19.60
N LYS A 105 -11.18 26.82 -18.96
CA LYS A 105 -12.16 27.50 -18.09
C LYS A 105 -13.28 28.11 -18.93
N ALA A 106 -12.96 28.75 -20.06
CA ALA A 106 -13.95 29.30 -20.98
C ALA A 106 -14.90 28.22 -21.51
N GLN A 107 -14.38 27.08 -21.97
CA GLN A 107 -15.20 25.95 -22.42
C GLN A 107 -16.08 25.39 -21.28
N ARG A 108 -15.55 25.31 -20.06
CA ARG A 108 -16.35 24.88 -18.88
C ARG A 108 -17.46 25.86 -18.57
N GLU A 109 -17.20 27.15 -18.63
CA GLU A 109 -18.19 28.19 -18.34
C GLU A 109 -19.29 28.23 -19.41
N GLN A 110 -18.92 28.09 -20.69
CA GLN A 110 -19.85 27.94 -21.80
C GLN A 110 -20.73 26.68 -21.63
N ALA A 111 -20.14 25.53 -21.28
CA ALA A 111 -20.89 24.31 -21.03
C ALA A 111 -21.83 24.44 -19.81
N ILE A 112 -21.40 25.12 -18.75
CA ILE A 112 -22.23 25.40 -17.57
C ILE A 112 -23.39 26.33 -17.94
N TRP A 113 -23.14 27.34 -18.76
CA TRP A 113 -24.16 28.26 -19.27
C TRP A 113 -25.20 27.53 -20.11
N ALA A 114 -24.77 26.80 -21.14
CA ALA A 114 -25.65 25.99 -21.97
C ALA A 114 -26.44 24.94 -21.15
N ALA A 115 -25.81 24.33 -20.14
CA ALA A 115 -26.51 23.41 -19.25
C ALA A 115 -27.53 24.11 -18.33
N LYS A 116 -27.28 25.36 -17.94
CA LYS A 116 -28.24 26.17 -17.17
C LYS A 116 -29.43 26.60 -18.01
N GLU A 117 -29.24 26.90 -19.29
CA GLU A 117 -30.31 27.22 -20.25
C GLU A 117 -31.11 25.99 -20.69
N ALA A 118 -30.45 24.82 -20.83
CA ALA A 118 -31.14 23.58 -21.16
C ALA A 118 -31.95 23.00 -19.99
N LYS A 119 -31.67 23.40 -18.74
CA LYS A 119 -32.41 22.95 -17.54
C LYS A 119 -33.88 23.41 -17.51
N PRO A 120 -34.22 24.71 -17.70
CA PRO A 120 -35.61 25.14 -17.72
C PRO A 120 -36.39 24.51 -18.88
N ALA A 121 -35.79 24.35 -20.06
CA ALA A 121 -36.44 23.65 -21.19
C ALA A 121 -36.75 22.18 -20.86
N LYS A 122 -35.83 21.46 -20.21
CA LYS A 122 -36.04 20.08 -19.74
C LYS A 122 -37.00 19.98 -18.55
N GLN A 123 -37.20 21.05 -17.79
CA GLN A 123 -38.18 21.10 -16.70
C GLN A 123 -39.58 21.45 -17.22
N ALA A 124 -39.67 22.30 -18.24
CA ALA A 124 -40.90 22.62 -18.93
C ALA A 124 -41.45 21.38 -19.65
N SER A 125 -40.64 20.67 -20.43
CA SER A 125 -41.07 19.43 -21.09
C SER A 125 -41.49 18.32 -20.12
N LYS A 126 -40.86 18.24 -18.94
CA LYS A 126 -41.30 17.32 -17.87
C LYS A 126 -42.63 17.71 -17.21
N LYS A 127 -42.99 18.99 -17.19
CA LYS A 127 -44.29 19.47 -16.69
C LYS A 127 -45.39 19.30 -17.73
N THR A 128 -45.08 19.46 -19.02
CA THR A 128 -46.04 19.26 -20.12
C THR A 128 -46.22 17.79 -20.51
N ALA A 129 -45.34 16.89 -20.06
CA ALA A 129 -45.51 15.43 -20.24
C ALA A 129 -46.30 14.74 -19.10
N MET A 130 -46.87 15.51 -18.15
CA MET A 130 -47.72 14.97 -17.06
C MET A 130 -49.22 15.40 -17.03
N PRO A 131 -49.83 16.12 -18.00
CA PRO A 131 -51.28 16.27 -18.06
C PRO A 131 -51.87 15.60 -19.31
N ALA A 132 -51.68 14.28 -19.45
CA ALA A 132 -52.41 13.50 -20.46
C ALA A 132 -52.67 12.07 -19.97
N ALA A 133 -53.14 11.92 -18.72
CA ALA A 133 -53.65 10.65 -18.23
C ALA A 133 -54.54 10.84 -16.99
N LYS A 134 -55.73 11.43 -17.14
CA LYS A 134 -56.89 11.15 -16.28
C LYS A 134 -58.21 11.40 -17.01
N ALA A 135 -58.90 10.33 -17.38
CA ALA A 135 -60.36 10.24 -17.33
C ALA A 135 -60.75 8.85 -16.73
N PRO A 136 -61.82 8.74 -15.94
CA PRO A 136 -62.04 7.66 -14.97
C PRO A 136 -63.05 6.61 -15.47
N THR A 137 -62.94 5.36 -15.02
CA THR A 137 -64.08 4.42 -14.92
C THR A 137 -63.80 3.27 -13.95
N GLU A 138 -64.89 2.80 -13.35
CA GLU A 138 -65.14 2.05 -12.13
C GLU A 138 -64.63 0.58 -12.01
N ALA A 139 -64.49 0.12 -10.75
CA ALA A 139 -64.74 -1.23 -10.19
C ALA A 139 -63.79 -2.46 -10.41
N ALA A 140 -62.88 -2.65 -9.43
CA ALA A 140 -62.60 -3.83 -8.56
C ALA A 140 -62.49 -5.30 -9.09
N PRO A 141 -61.91 -6.27 -8.32
CA PRO A 141 -60.59 -6.38 -7.71
C PRO A 141 -59.89 -7.78 -7.93
N LYS A 142 -58.67 -7.96 -7.39
CA LYS A 142 -57.84 -9.21 -7.21
C LYS A 142 -56.85 -9.50 -8.38
N GLN A 143 -55.61 -9.94 -8.21
CA GLN A 143 -54.71 -10.22 -7.08
C GLN A 143 -53.29 -10.45 -7.65
N LYS A 144 -52.25 -10.21 -6.82
CA LYS A 144 -50.88 -10.77 -6.85
C LYS A 144 -49.93 -10.30 -7.98
N THR A 145 -48.92 -9.50 -7.61
CA THR A 145 -47.48 -9.86 -7.71
C THR A 145 -46.63 -8.71 -7.12
N VAL A 146 -45.46 -9.10 -6.61
CA VAL A 146 -44.59 -8.47 -5.61
C VAL A 146 -44.05 -7.08 -5.99
N LYS A 147 -44.04 -6.18 -5.00
CA LYS A 147 -43.45 -4.83 -5.06
C LYS A 147 -41.91 -4.88 -5.03
N PRO A 148 -41.20 -4.17 -5.92
CA PRO A 148 -39.94 -3.53 -5.55
C PRO A 148 -40.21 -2.08 -5.14
N VAL A 149 -39.99 -1.79 -3.86
CA VAL A 149 -40.17 -0.47 -3.25
C VAL A 149 -39.23 0.54 -3.89
N LYS A 150 -39.77 1.44 -4.73
CA LYS A 150 -39.12 2.70 -5.09
C LYS A 150 -39.29 3.68 -3.92
N VAL A 151 -38.22 3.94 -3.19
CA VAL A 151 -38.18 5.12 -2.31
C VAL A 151 -37.94 6.35 -3.18
N SER A 152 -38.96 7.19 -3.26
CA SER A 152 -38.92 8.53 -3.86
C SER A 152 -37.90 9.41 -3.16
N ALA A 153 -37.08 10.10 -3.94
CA ALA A 153 -36.21 11.16 -3.44
C ALA A 153 -37.04 12.27 -2.75
N PRO A 154 -36.68 12.71 -1.53
CA PRO A 154 -37.29 13.89 -0.94
C PRO A 154 -36.77 15.14 -1.67
N ARG A 155 -37.75 15.98 -1.96
CA ARG A 155 -37.67 17.30 -2.58
C ARG A 155 -36.66 18.21 -1.88
N VAL A 156 -35.93 18.97 -2.69
CA VAL A 156 -34.96 19.99 -2.25
C VAL A 156 -35.66 21.06 -1.43
N GLY A 157 -35.40 21.05 -0.12
CA GLY A 157 -35.68 22.13 0.82
C GLY A 157 -34.87 21.88 2.08
N GLY A 158 -33.91 22.76 2.39
CA GLY A 158 -33.11 22.66 3.62
C GLY A 158 -31.61 22.42 3.44
N LYS A 159 -30.98 23.07 2.48
CA LYS A 159 -29.53 23.27 2.51
C LYS A 159 -29.22 24.27 3.61
N ARG A 160 -28.79 23.84 4.81
CA ARG A 160 -27.90 24.62 5.74
C ARG A 160 -27.55 24.02 7.12
N GLN A 161 -27.80 22.74 7.45
CA GLN A 161 -27.38 22.23 8.79
C GLN A 161 -26.43 21.01 8.80
N LEU A 162 -26.36 20.22 7.72
CA LEU A 162 -25.50 19.02 7.68
C LEU A 162 -24.02 19.30 7.36
N GLY A 163 -23.69 20.49 6.84
CA GLY A 163 -22.30 20.86 6.54
C GLY A 163 -21.48 21.30 7.77
N ARG A 164 -22.13 21.70 8.86
CA ARG A 164 -21.46 22.26 10.06
C ARG A 164 -21.04 21.17 11.05
N SER A 165 -21.81 20.09 11.14
CA SER A 165 -21.48 18.91 11.95
C SER A 165 -20.34 18.09 11.34
N GLU A 166 -20.35 17.88 10.03
CA GLU A 166 -19.24 17.20 9.34
C GLU A 166 -17.94 18.00 9.42
N PHE A 167 -18.00 19.33 9.28
CA PHE A 167 -16.82 20.18 9.47
C PHE A 167 -16.26 20.09 10.89
N ARG A 168 -17.13 20.07 11.91
CA ARG A 168 -16.73 19.92 13.32
C ARG A 168 -16.13 18.55 13.61
N ILE A 169 -16.71 17.48 13.07
CA ILE A 169 -16.17 16.11 13.18
C ILE A 169 -14.81 16.00 12.47
N LYS A 170 -14.70 16.54 11.26
CA LYS A 170 -13.46 16.54 10.46
C LYS A 170 -12.37 17.38 11.12
N PHE A 171 -12.72 18.54 11.68
CA PHE A 171 -11.81 19.40 12.44
C PHE A 171 -11.32 18.70 13.73
N TYR A 172 -12.22 18.02 14.45
CA TYR A 172 -11.86 17.26 15.64
C TYR A 172 -10.89 16.10 15.31
N LEU A 173 -11.14 15.38 14.23
CA LEU A 173 -10.24 14.30 13.75
C LEU A 173 -8.90 14.83 13.26
N MET A 174 -8.87 15.98 12.58
CA MET A 174 -7.65 16.65 12.15
C MET A 174 -6.79 17.06 13.36
N ARG A 175 -7.38 17.75 14.34
CA ARG A 175 -6.70 18.16 15.58
C ARG A 175 -6.28 16.97 16.45
N LYS A 176 -7.02 15.85 16.43
CA LYS A 176 -6.60 14.60 17.09
C LYS A 176 -5.40 13.95 16.40
N LYS A 177 -5.27 14.08 15.08
CA LYS A 177 -4.14 13.58 14.30
C LYS A 177 -2.87 14.42 14.52
N GLU A 178 -3.00 15.74 14.63
CA GLU A 178 -1.91 16.67 14.94
C GLU A 178 -1.34 16.43 16.35
N ARG A 179 -2.19 16.34 17.39
CA ARG A 179 -1.74 16.01 18.76
C ARG A 179 -1.01 14.66 18.84
N LYS A 180 -1.40 13.68 18.01
CA LYS A 180 -0.73 12.37 17.94
C LYS A 180 0.63 12.46 17.23
N LYS A 181 0.79 13.40 16.31
CA LYS A 181 2.06 13.70 15.63
C LYS A 181 3.00 14.43 16.60
N GLU A 182 2.53 15.47 17.28
CA GLU A 182 3.27 16.22 18.30
C GLU A 182 3.78 15.31 19.42
N ARG A 183 2.94 14.39 19.95
CA ARG A 183 3.37 13.40 20.95
C ARG A 183 4.49 12.47 20.45
N LYS A 184 4.46 12.08 19.17
CA LYS A 184 5.50 11.24 18.57
C LYS A 184 6.79 12.03 18.33
N GLU A 185 6.67 13.30 18.02
CA GLU A 185 7.77 14.22 17.80
C GLU A 185 8.46 14.56 19.13
N GLY A 186 7.71 14.93 20.17
CA GLY A 186 8.22 15.12 21.52
C GLY A 186 8.90 13.87 22.09
N ARG A 187 8.38 12.66 21.84
CA ARG A 187 9.05 11.41 22.25
C ARG A 187 10.38 11.17 21.50
N LYS A 188 10.49 11.62 20.24
CA LYS A 188 11.75 11.55 19.48
C LYS A 188 12.74 12.62 19.95
N GLU A 189 12.24 13.80 20.30
CA GLU A 189 13.03 14.92 20.80
C GLU A 189 13.59 14.61 22.19
N GLY A 190 12.76 14.14 23.13
CA GLY A 190 13.24 13.68 24.44
C GLY A 190 14.26 12.53 24.35
N ARG A 191 14.14 11.64 23.34
CA ARG A 191 15.15 10.60 23.10
C ARG A 191 16.47 11.17 22.54
N LYS A 192 16.42 12.28 21.79
CA LYS A 192 17.62 12.99 21.31
C LYS A 192 18.25 13.80 22.44
N GLU A 193 17.44 14.42 23.29
CA GLU A 193 17.86 15.22 24.42
C GLU A 193 18.51 14.35 25.51
N GLY A 194 17.90 13.23 25.90
CA GLY A 194 18.54 12.28 26.81
C GLY A 194 19.84 11.68 26.26
N ARG A 195 20.00 11.60 24.92
CA ARG A 195 21.28 11.21 24.30
C ARG A 195 22.33 12.32 24.33
N LYS A 196 21.91 13.59 24.34
CA LYS A 196 22.82 14.75 24.52
C LYS A 196 23.20 14.91 26.00
N GLU A 197 22.26 14.72 26.91
CA GLU A 197 22.46 14.80 28.36
C GLU A 197 23.39 13.68 28.86
N GLY A 198 23.16 12.44 28.47
CA GLY A 198 24.09 11.34 28.77
C GLY A 198 25.50 11.52 28.18
N ARG A 199 25.65 12.32 27.11
CA ARG A 199 26.96 12.70 26.55
C ARG A 199 27.62 13.82 27.36
N LYS A 200 26.85 14.72 27.98
CA LYS A 200 27.34 15.74 28.91
C LYS A 200 27.72 15.12 30.26
N GLU A 201 26.90 14.24 30.81
CA GLU A 201 27.17 13.51 32.06
C GLU A 201 28.39 12.59 31.93
N GLY A 202 28.48 11.81 30.86
CA GLY A 202 29.67 10.97 30.58
C GLY A 202 30.94 11.78 30.25
N GLY A 203 30.78 13.04 29.83
CA GLY A 203 31.89 14.00 29.72
C GLY A 203 32.30 14.55 31.08
N ASN A 204 31.34 14.93 31.93
CA ASN A 204 31.57 15.48 33.26
C ASN A 204 32.21 14.46 34.22
N LEU A 205 31.78 13.19 34.17
CA LEU A 205 32.38 12.07 34.90
C LEU A 205 33.83 11.73 34.47
N LYS A 206 34.23 12.09 33.24
CA LYS A 206 35.62 11.94 32.77
C LYS A 206 36.52 13.07 33.25
N ILE A 207 35.98 14.27 33.39
CA ILE A 207 36.74 15.45 33.85
C ILE A 207 36.96 15.39 35.37
N HIS A 208 35.97 14.90 36.14
CA HIS A 208 36.09 14.74 37.60
C HIS A 208 37.08 13.63 38.05
N ASN A 209 37.36 12.65 37.19
CA ASN A 209 38.37 11.61 37.44
C ASN A 209 39.78 11.98 36.93
N MET A 210 39.98 13.20 36.42
CA MET A 210 41.27 13.73 35.95
C MET A 210 41.83 14.86 36.84
N THR A 211 41.15 15.20 37.94
CA THR A 211 41.59 16.23 38.92
C THR A 211 42.15 15.66 40.22
N TRP A 212 42.56 14.39 40.22
CA TRP A 212 43.39 13.79 41.27
C TRP A 212 44.59 13.09 40.64
N LEU A 213 45.61 13.89 40.32
CA LEU A 213 47.01 13.53 40.19
C LEU A 213 47.82 14.70 40.74
#